data_AF-A0AAV4GV20-F1
#
_entry.id   AF-A0AAV4GV20-F1
#
_cell.length_a   1.000
_cell.length_b   1.000
_cell.length_c   1.000
_cell.angle_alpha   90.00
_cell.angle_beta   90.00
_cell.angle_gamma   90.00
#
_symmetry.space_group_name_H-M   'P 1'
#
loop_
_entity.id
_entity.type
_entity.pdbx_description
1 polymer ?
#
loop_
_entity_poly.entity_id
_entity_poly.type
_entity_poly.pdbx_seq_one_letter_code
_entity_poly.pdbx_strand_id
1 'polypeptide(L)'
;MYQKDNYVTMKKLEDAPTEKNSERKKAQQRDFATWLLQKAQRYNFIYIDEAGIIRTRGRARRGDRALRIVPGRRRQNLTMTFAANVMNGLFHHKLHQGGMIAERFNQFLHDTSLQCNPGQEVCFIFDNARAHGRTAEANLPAEFEIQYLPPYLPLLNICENAFALWRQALKTHLAEVRYDLLDQPFNERMATVAKLAEQETVVVSTNVIAATFRGMQAYMPRCFDMGDILI
;
A
#
# COMPACT_ATOMS: atom_id res chain seq x y z
N MET A 1 -49.36 15.79 -14.29
CA MET A 1 -48.12 15.58 -15.05
C MET A 1 -47.08 16.59 -14.56
N TYR A 2 -46.06 16.14 -13.84
CA TYR A 2 -44.83 16.91 -13.62
C TYR A 2 -43.67 15.97 -13.93
N GLN A 3 -43.10 16.12 -15.12
CA GLN A 3 -41.89 15.46 -15.55
C GLN A 3 -40.74 16.26 -14.91
N LYS A 4 -40.10 15.70 -13.87
CA LYS A 4 -38.87 16.28 -13.31
C LYS A 4 -37.70 15.70 -14.07
N ASP A 5 -37.03 16.54 -14.84
CA ASP A 5 -35.77 16.25 -15.52
C ASP A 5 -34.70 15.82 -14.50
N ASN A 6 -34.42 14.52 -14.47
CA ASN A 6 -33.43 13.88 -13.59
C ASN A 6 -32.03 13.89 -14.23
N TYR A 7 -31.32 15.03 -14.23
CA TYR A 7 -29.94 15.04 -14.76
C TYR A 7 -28.86 15.63 -13.84
N VAL A 8 -29.19 16.05 -12.62
CA VAL A 8 -28.16 16.56 -11.70
C VAL A 8 -28.40 16.06 -10.28
N THR A 9 -27.41 15.33 -9.77
CA THR A 9 -27.37 14.86 -8.38
C THR A 9 -26.19 15.54 -7.67
N MET A 10 -26.42 16.05 -6.46
CA MET A 10 -25.37 16.62 -5.62
C MET A 10 -24.32 15.55 -5.33
N LYS A 11 -23.08 15.78 -5.76
CA LYS A 11 -21.92 14.95 -5.44
C LYS A 11 -20.99 15.71 -4.50
N LYS A 12 -20.25 14.97 -3.67
CA LYS A 12 -19.18 15.55 -2.87
C LYS A 12 -18.12 16.12 -3.82
N LEU A 13 -17.68 17.35 -3.58
CA LEU A 13 -16.56 17.93 -4.31
C LEU A 13 -15.26 17.23 -3.88
N GLU A 14 -14.50 16.76 -4.87
CA GLU A 14 -13.15 16.26 -4.66
C GLU A 14 -12.18 17.34 -5.10
N ASP A 15 -11.33 17.78 -4.16
CA ASP A 15 -10.23 18.68 -4.48
C ASP A 15 -9.19 17.88 -5.28
N ALA A 16 -9.20 18.03 -6.61
CA ALA A 16 -8.07 17.63 -7.44
C ALA A 16 -7.00 18.73 -7.29
N PRO A 17 -5.86 18.48 -6.62
CA PRO A 17 -4.74 19.42 -6.65
C PRO A 17 -4.38 19.68 -8.11
N THR A 18 -4.30 20.95 -8.51
CA THR A 18 -3.96 21.40 -9.87
C THR A 18 -2.71 20.73 -10.44
N GLU A 19 -1.81 20.25 -9.58
CA GLU A 19 -0.62 19.50 -9.99
C GLU A 19 -0.87 18.03 -10.39
N LYS A 20 -1.99 17.39 -10.05
CA LYS A 20 -2.22 15.95 -10.31
C LYS A 20 -2.32 15.62 -11.80
N ASN A 21 -2.85 16.54 -12.61
CA ASN A 21 -3.05 16.36 -14.05
C ASN A 21 -2.07 17.17 -14.91
N SER A 22 -0.89 17.56 -14.38
CA SER A 22 0.10 18.25 -15.20
C SER A 22 0.57 17.36 -16.36
N GLU A 23 0.87 17.97 -17.51
CA GLU A 23 1.35 17.24 -18.70
C GLU A 23 2.58 16.38 -18.39
N ARG A 24 3.47 16.87 -17.53
CA ARG A 24 4.62 16.11 -17.03
C ARG A 24 4.20 14.82 -16.34
N LYS A 25 3.20 14.86 -15.44
CA LYS A 25 2.74 13.65 -14.74
C LYS A 25 2.07 12.70 -15.72
N LYS A 26 1.18 13.21 -16.60
CA LYS A 26 0.53 12.41 -17.66
C LYS A 26 1.55 11.69 -18.54
N ALA A 27 2.64 12.36 -18.93
CA ALA A 27 3.74 11.76 -19.66
C ALA A 27 4.41 10.62 -18.86
N GLN A 28 4.74 10.85 -17.58
CA GLN A 28 5.31 9.81 -16.71
C GLN A 28 4.40 8.58 -16.58
N GLN A 29 3.07 8.76 -16.55
CA GLN A 29 2.13 7.65 -16.51
C GLN A 29 2.16 6.84 -17.80
N ARG A 30 2.22 7.52 -18.96
CA ARG A 30 2.33 6.85 -20.27
C ARG A 30 3.63 6.10 -20.41
N ASP A 31 4.74 6.70 -20.00
CA ASP A 31 6.05 6.08 -20.08
C ASP A 31 6.07 4.80 -19.23
N PHE A 32 5.55 4.89 -18.00
CA PHE A 32 5.43 3.72 -17.13
C PHE A 32 4.47 2.66 -17.68
N ALA A 33 3.30 3.06 -18.20
CA ALA A 33 2.33 2.14 -18.77
C ALA A 33 2.90 1.42 -20.01
N THR A 34 3.61 2.15 -20.87
CA THR A 34 4.30 1.62 -22.05
C THR A 34 5.38 0.63 -21.64
N TRP A 35 6.23 1.01 -20.69
CA TRP A 35 7.25 0.14 -20.11
C TRP A 35 6.64 -1.14 -19.54
N LEU A 36 5.57 -1.03 -18.75
CA LEU A 36 4.92 -2.18 -18.11
C LEU A 36 4.43 -3.18 -19.16
N LEU A 37 3.77 -2.69 -20.22
CA LEU A 37 3.28 -3.54 -21.32
C LEU A 37 4.41 -4.20 -22.10
N GLN A 38 5.48 -3.46 -22.41
CA GLN A 38 6.65 -4.00 -23.14
C GLN A 38 7.38 -5.08 -22.34
N LYS A 39 7.37 -4.95 -21.01
CA LYS A 39 8.14 -5.79 -20.10
C LYS A 39 7.32 -6.95 -19.50
N ALA A 40 5.99 -6.94 -19.63
CA ALA A 40 5.09 -7.91 -19.02
C ALA A 40 5.29 -9.37 -19.48
N GLN A 41 5.84 -9.59 -20.68
CA GLN A 41 6.16 -10.95 -21.16
C GLN A 41 7.49 -11.47 -20.61
N ARG A 42 8.34 -10.58 -20.09
CA ARG A 42 9.69 -10.89 -19.64
C ARG A 42 9.76 -11.04 -18.12
N TYR A 43 9.34 -10.00 -17.39
CA TYR A 43 9.49 -9.97 -15.94
C TYR A 43 8.25 -10.47 -15.21
N ASN A 44 8.49 -11.16 -14.11
CA ASN A 44 7.53 -11.27 -13.02
C ASN A 44 7.54 -9.97 -12.20
N PHE A 45 6.48 -9.19 -12.31
CA PHE A 45 6.31 -7.96 -11.54
C PHE A 45 5.86 -8.26 -10.11
N ILE A 46 6.68 -7.83 -9.14
CA ILE A 46 6.38 -7.91 -7.71
C ILE A 46 6.22 -6.48 -7.19
N TYR A 47 5.02 -6.17 -6.72
CA TYR A 47 4.70 -4.85 -6.18
C TYR A 47 4.95 -4.84 -4.68
N ILE A 48 5.59 -3.78 -4.21
CA ILE A 48 6.00 -3.61 -2.82
C ILE A 48 5.47 -2.26 -2.32
N ASP A 49 4.87 -2.26 -1.14
CA ASP A 49 4.36 -1.05 -0.52
C ASP A 49 4.24 -1.22 1.02
N GLU A 50 4.11 -0.11 1.74
CA GLU A 50 3.99 -0.07 3.19
C GLU A 50 2.73 0.62 3.71
N ALA A 51 2.17 0.03 4.76
CA ALA A 51 1.06 0.59 5.49
C ALA A 51 1.37 0.70 6.99
N GLY A 52 1.35 1.93 7.50
CA GLY A 52 1.34 2.18 8.93
C GLY A 52 -0.01 1.84 9.59
N ILE A 53 0.04 1.23 10.77
CA ILE A 53 -1.08 1.10 11.70
C ILE A 53 -1.09 2.37 12.57
N ILE A 54 -1.79 3.40 12.10
CA ILE A 54 -1.88 4.69 12.81
C ILE A 54 -3.14 4.71 13.67
N ARG A 55 -2.98 4.91 14.99
CA ARG A 55 -4.11 5.22 15.88
C ARG A 55 -4.56 6.67 15.62
N THR A 56 -5.70 6.84 14.95
CA THR A 56 -6.29 8.15 14.64
C THR A 56 -7.21 8.69 15.73
N ARG A 57 -7.55 7.88 16.76
CA ARG A 57 -8.45 8.26 17.85
C ARG A 57 -7.89 7.84 19.22
N GLY A 58 -7.93 8.75 20.18
CA GLY A 58 -7.63 8.50 21.60
C GLY A 58 -8.89 8.31 22.43
N ARG A 59 -8.75 7.90 23.69
CA ARG A 59 -9.87 7.74 24.64
C ARG A 59 -9.48 8.40 25.97
N ALA A 60 -10.44 9.02 26.63
CA ALA A 60 -10.35 9.52 28.01
C ALA A 60 -11.69 9.25 28.71
N ARG A 61 -11.75 9.48 30.03
CA ARG A 61 -13.02 9.34 30.79
C ARG A 61 -14.05 10.33 30.26
N ARG A 62 -15.33 10.03 30.47
CA ARG A 62 -16.42 10.92 30.07
C ARG A 62 -16.28 12.25 30.82
N GLY A 63 -16.12 13.35 30.08
CA GLY A 63 -15.80 14.68 30.64
C GLY A 63 -14.35 15.10 30.44
N ASP A 64 -13.44 14.15 30.17
CA ASP A 64 -12.04 14.43 29.92
C ASP A 64 -11.74 14.47 28.42
N ARG A 65 -10.81 15.35 28.03
CA ARG A 65 -10.26 15.35 26.68
C ARG A 65 -9.30 14.16 26.53
N ALA A 66 -9.45 13.39 25.44
CA ALA A 66 -8.45 12.42 25.03
C ALA A 66 -7.13 13.14 24.67
N LEU A 67 -6.27 13.31 25.68
CA LEU A 67 -4.98 13.96 25.53
C LEU A 67 -3.95 12.93 25.06
N ARG A 68 -3.43 13.13 23.85
CA ARG A 68 -2.25 12.41 23.38
C ARG A 68 -1.01 13.21 23.77
N ILE A 69 -0.41 12.92 24.92
CA ILE A 69 0.92 13.41 25.26
C ILE A 69 1.89 12.65 24.36
N VAL A 70 2.46 13.33 23.36
CA VAL A 70 3.49 12.77 22.50
C VAL A 70 4.84 13.19 23.09
N PRO A 71 5.48 12.38 23.96
CA PRO A 71 6.88 12.62 24.27
C PRO A 71 7.66 12.55 22.94
N GLY A 72 8.74 13.31 22.79
CA GLY A 72 9.56 13.39 21.56
C GLY A 72 10.18 12.08 21.07
N ARG A 73 9.72 10.92 21.55
CA ARG A 73 10.05 9.59 21.05
C ARG A 73 9.35 9.35 19.71
N ARG A 74 10.12 8.82 18.75
CA ARG A 74 9.63 8.22 17.50
C ARG A 74 8.38 7.38 17.80
N ARG A 75 7.29 7.64 17.07
CA ARG A 75 6.01 6.95 17.26
C ARG A 75 6.23 5.43 17.26
N GLN A 76 5.69 4.72 18.25
CA GLN A 76 5.58 3.25 18.21
C GLN A 76 4.45 2.84 17.26
N ASN A 77 4.52 3.32 16.02
CA ASN A 77 3.64 2.89 14.96
C ASN A 77 4.15 1.54 14.49
N LEU A 78 3.26 0.59 14.24
CA LEU A 78 3.60 -0.61 13.49
C LEU A 78 3.48 -0.28 11.99
N THR A 79 4.38 -0.81 11.19
CA THR A 79 4.38 -0.68 9.74
C THR A 79 4.41 -2.07 9.14
N MET A 80 3.42 -2.37 8.30
CA MET A 80 3.33 -3.60 7.54
C MET A 80 3.86 -3.34 6.12
N THR A 81 4.78 -4.15 5.65
CA THR A 81 5.26 -4.13 4.26
C THR A 81 4.77 -5.37 3.54
N PHE A 82 4.20 -5.21 2.35
CA PHE A 82 3.69 -6.30 1.51
C PHE A 82 4.53 -6.41 0.25
N ALA A 83 4.78 -7.64 -0.21
CA ALA A 83 5.27 -7.97 -1.54
C ALA A 83 4.27 -8.93 -2.19
N ALA A 84 3.70 -8.51 -3.31
CA ALA A 84 2.64 -9.26 -3.98
C ALA A 84 2.81 -9.28 -5.50
N ASN A 85 2.39 -10.37 -6.12
CA ASN A 85 2.27 -10.49 -7.57
C ASN A 85 1.00 -11.26 -7.96
N VAL A 86 0.66 -11.23 -9.24
CA VAL A 86 -0.58 -11.87 -9.76
C VAL A 86 -0.53 -13.39 -9.62
N MET A 87 0.65 -13.99 -9.75
CA MET A 87 0.82 -15.44 -9.74
C MET A 87 0.69 -16.06 -8.35
N ASN A 88 1.35 -15.46 -7.36
CA ASN A 88 1.46 -16.02 -6.01
C ASN A 88 0.54 -15.30 -5.00
N GLY A 89 -0.04 -14.15 -5.36
CA GLY A 89 -0.77 -13.31 -4.42
C GLY A 89 0.17 -12.55 -3.49
N LEU A 90 -0.24 -12.34 -2.24
CA LEU A 90 0.65 -11.84 -1.19
C LEU A 90 1.52 -13.01 -0.71
N PHE A 91 2.79 -13.03 -1.12
CA PHE A 91 3.69 -14.14 -0.84
C PHE A 91 4.80 -13.81 0.17
N HIS A 92 5.02 -12.52 0.45
CA HIS A 92 5.92 -12.09 1.51
C HIS A 92 5.40 -10.82 2.18
N HIS A 93 5.46 -10.77 3.51
CA HIS A 93 5.13 -9.60 4.30
C HIS A 93 6.01 -9.51 5.54
N LYS A 94 6.16 -8.28 6.08
CA LYS A 94 6.94 -8.05 7.30
C LYS A 94 6.34 -6.92 8.11
N LEU A 95 5.95 -7.23 9.35
CA LEU A 95 5.56 -6.21 10.32
C LEU A 95 6.80 -5.75 11.10
N HIS A 96 6.94 -4.44 11.27
CA HIS A 96 7.99 -3.87 12.10
C HIS A 96 7.51 -2.64 12.88
N GLN A 97 8.24 -2.32 13.93
CA GLN A 97 7.98 -1.13 14.74
C GLN A 97 8.75 0.08 14.19
N GLY A 98 8.07 1.22 14.13
CA GLY A 98 8.58 2.47 13.58
C GLY A 98 8.18 2.67 12.13
N GLY A 99 8.64 3.78 11.54
CA GLY A 99 8.51 4.01 10.10
C GLY A 99 9.60 3.31 9.31
N MET A 100 9.37 3.14 8.00
CA MET A 100 10.33 2.56 7.09
C MET A 100 11.60 3.42 6.97
N ILE A 101 12.75 2.76 6.94
CA ILE A 101 14.07 3.36 6.70
C ILE A 101 14.81 2.52 5.65
N ALA A 102 15.81 3.10 4.98
CA ALA A 102 16.55 2.45 3.90
C ALA A 102 17.09 1.06 4.26
N GLU A 103 17.74 0.92 5.42
CA GLU A 103 18.26 -0.37 5.87
C GLU A 103 17.17 -1.45 5.96
N ARG A 104 16.01 -1.13 6.55
CA ARG A 104 14.89 -2.07 6.69
C ARG A 104 14.28 -2.42 5.34
N PHE A 105 14.17 -1.43 4.45
CA PHE A 105 13.62 -1.63 3.12
C PHE A 105 14.53 -2.52 2.27
N ASN A 106 15.83 -2.24 2.28
CA ASN A 106 16.83 -3.05 1.57
C ASN A 106 16.86 -4.49 2.08
N GLN A 107 16.77 -4.69 3.41
CA GLN A 107 16.62 -6.03 3.96
C GLN A 107 15.33 -6.69 3.50
N PHE A 108 14.22 -5.95 3.42
CA PHE A 108 12.96 -6.49 2.92
C PHE A 108 13.05 -6.90 1.44
N LEU A 109 13.71 -6.11 0.58
CA LEU A 109 13.95 -6.45 -0.81
C LEU A 109 14.80 -7.72 -0.95
N HIS A 110 15.89 -7.82 -0.16
CA HIS A 110 16.73 -9.02 -0.12
C HIS A 110 15.95 -10.25 0.37
N ASP A 111 15.23 -10.14 1.48
CA ASP A 111 14.41 -11.24 2.02
C ASP A 111 13.34 -11.67 0.99
N THR A 112 12.76 -10.72 0.25
CA THR A 112 11.78 -11.00 -0.83
C THR A 112 12.40 -11.71 -2.02
N SER A 113 13.63 -11.37 -2.42
CA SER A 113 14.29 -12.02 -3.55
C SER A 113 14.58 -13.50 -3.25
N LEU A 114 14.88 -13.83 -1.99
CA LEU A 114 15.04 -15.22 -1.53
C LEU A 114 13.73 -16.04 -1.59
N GLN A 115 12.56 -15.40 -1.61
CA GLN A 115 11.27 -16.08 -1.79
C GLN A 115 10.93 -16.35 -3.26
N CYS A 116 11.69 -15.78 -4.20
CA CYS A 116 11.44 -15.94 -5.63
C CYS A 116 12.15 -17.19 -6.19
N ASN A 117 11.63 -17.71 -7.30
CA ASN A 117 12.24 -18.86 -7.95
C ASN A 117 13.60 -18.47 -8.59
N PRO A 118 14.68 -19.24 -8.39
CA PRO A 118 15.96 -18.98 -9.02
C PRO A 118 15.87 -18.90 -10.54
N GLY A 119 16.60 -17.96 -11.16
CA GLY A 119 16.65 -17.77 -12.61
C GLY A 119 15.41 -17.11 -13.22
N GLN A 120 14.40 -16.77 -12.43
CA GLN A 120 13.28 -15.97 -12.90
C GLN A 120 13.69 -14.50 -13.04
N GLU A 121 13.42 -13.91 -14.19
CA GLU A 121 13.55 -12.46 -14.36
C GLU A 121 12.44 -11.77 -13.56
N VAL A 122 12.83 -10.96 -12.58
CA VAL A 122 11.92 -10.30 -11.64
C VAL A 122 12.11 -8.79 -11.73
N CYS A 123 11.02 -8.05 -11.62
CA CYS A 123 11.10 -6.61 -11.41
C CYS A 123 10.29 -6.20 -10.17
N PHE A 124 10.98 -5.60 -9.20
CA PHE A 124 10.37 -4.98 -8.03
C PHE A 124 9.82 -3.60 -8.38
N ILE A 125 8.55 -3.37 -8.06
CA ILE A 125 7.84 -2.13 -8.33
C ILE A 125 7.37 -1.50 -7.02
N PHE A 126 7.79 -0.27 -6.73
CA PHE A 126 7.40 0.47 -5.52
C PHE A 126 7.55 1.98 -5.73
N ASP A 127 7.07 2.80 -4.79
CA ASP A 127 7.18 4.26 -4.92
C ASP A 127 8.62 4.78 -4.73
N ASN A 128 8.88 6.03 -5.09
CA ASN A 128 10.20 6.65 -4.90
C ASN A 128 10.28 7.42 -3.56
N ALA A 129 9.80 6.82 -2.46
CA ALA A 129 9.94 7.42 -1.14
C ALA A 129 11.43 7.56 -0.74
N ARG A 130 11.74 8.51 0.15
CA ARG A 130 13.11 8.73 0.65
C ARG A 130 13.73 7.46 1.26
N ALA A 131 12.91 6.60 1.87
CA ALA A 131 13.38 5.33 2.42
C ALA A 131 13.91 4.39 1.32
N HIS A 132 13.46 4.54 0.08
CA HIS A 132 13.82 3.66 -1.04
C HIS A 132 15.03 4.17 -1.83
N GLY A 133 15.65 5.28 -1.39
CA GLY A 133 16.74 5.94 -2.13
C GLY A 133 18.09 5.21 -2.15
N ARG A 134 18.24 4.07 -1.46
CA ARG A 134 19.51 3.31 -1.36
C ARG A 134 19.34 1.84 -1.76
N THR A 135 18.46 1.57 -2.72
CA THR A 135 18.11 0.21 -3.19
C THR A 135 19.29 -0.59 -3.72
N ALA A 136 20.36 0.06 -4.20
CA ALA A 136 21.59 -0.61 -4.60
C ALA A 136 22.25 -1.42 -3.46
N GLU A 137 21.95 -1.12 -2.19
CA GLU A 137 22.46 -1.85 -1.02
C GLU A 137 21.66 -3.11 -0.68
N ALA A 138 20.56 -3.38 -1.39
CA ALA A 138 19.76 -4.58 -1.19
C ALA A 138 20.45 -5.87 -1.68
N ASN A 139 21.59 -5.77 -2.39
CA ASN A 139 22.37 -6.91 -2.91
C ASN A 139 21.49 -7.93 -3.66
N LEU A 140 20.67 -7.44 -4.59
CA LEU A 140 19.76 -8.28 -5.37
C LEU A 140 20.52 -9.12 -6.40
N PRO A 141 20.01 -10.31 -6.76
CA PRO A 141 20.55 -11.10 -7.86
C PRO A 141 20.49 -10.34 -9.20
N ALA A 142 21.32 -10.74 -10.17
CA ALA A 142 21.46 -10.02 -11.45
C ALA A 142 20.17 -10.03 -12.29
N GLU A 143 19.28 -11.00 -12.06
CA GLU A 143 17.99 -11.16 -12.73
C GLU A 143 16.90 -10.22 -12.19
N PHE A 144 17.20 -9.45 -11.14
CA PHE A 144 16.26 -8.55 -10.48
C PHE A 144 16.49 -7.12 -10.94
N GLU A 145 15.42 -6.50 -11.44
CA GLU A 145 15.37 -5.08 -11.74
C GLU A 145 14.46 -4.34 -10.76
N ILE A 146 14.66 -3.03 -10.67
CA ILE A 146 13.84 -2.14 -9.85
C ILE A 146 13.22 -1.09 -10.75
N GLN A 147 11.91 -0.90 -10.64
CA GLN A 147 11.19 0.15 -11.31
C GLN A 147 10.36 0.96 -10.30
N TYR A 148 10.51 2.29 -10.35
CA TYR A 148 9.72 3.16 -9.50
C TYR A 148 8.36 3.48 -10.11
N LEU A 149 7.32 3.50 -9.26
CA LEU A 149 6.01 4.00 -9.59
C LEU A 149 6.06 5.51 -9.84
N PRO A 150 5.29 6.03 -10.82
CA PRO A 150 5.16 7.47 -10.98
C PRO A 150 4.44 8.08 -9.78
N PRO A 151 4.72 9.35 -9.43
CA PRO A 151 4.02 10.03 -8.36
C PRO A 151 2.50 10.07 -8.59
N TYR A 152 1.73 9.90 -7.50
CA TYR A 152 0.27 10.05 -7.49
C TYR A 152 -0.48 9.05 -8.40
N LEU A 153 0.02 7.81 -8.52
CA LEU A 153 -0.65 6.72 -9.25
C LEU A 153 -1.05 5.53 -8.35
N PRO A 154 -1.96 5.77 -7.39
CA PRO A 154 -2.47 4.71 -6.50
C PRO A 154 -3.01 3.50 -7.27
N LEU A 155 -3.68 3.77 -8.39
CA LEU A 155 -4.33 2.77 -9.25
C LEU A 155 -3.36 1.82 -9.96
N LEU A 156 -2.06 2.14 -10.01
CA LEU A 156 -1.03 1.27 -10.58
C LEU A 156 -0.30 0.42 -9.53
N ASN A 157 -0.71 0.49 -8.26
CA ASN A 157 -0.14 -0.30 -7.18
C ASN A 157 -1.15 -1.36 -6.70
N ILE A 158 -0.90 -2.62 -7.02
CA ILE A 158 -1.81 -3.72 -6.66
C ILE A 158 -1.87 -3.99 -5.15
N CYS A 159 -0.94 -3.44 -4.36
CA CYS A 159 -0.92 -3.55 -2.89
C CYS A 159 -1.93 -2.61 -2.20
N GLU A 160 -2.44 -1.56 -2.85
CA GLU A 160 -3.30 -0.59 -2.16
C GLU A 160 -4.60 -1.21 -1.64
N ASN A 161 -5.30 -1.91 -2.53
CA ASN A 161 -6.55 -2.59 -2.20
C ASN A 161 -6.30 -3.76 -1.23
N ALA A 162 -5.14 -4.42 -1.30
CA ALA A 162 -4.73 -5.42 -0.32
C ALA A 162 -4.61 -4.79 1.08
N PHE A 163 -3.95 -3.63 1.20
CA PHE A 163 -3.88 -2.91 2.46
C PHE A 163 -5.23 -2.38 2.94
N ALA A 164 -6.12 -1.96 2.04
CA ALA A 164 -7.47 -1.53 2.40
C ALA A 164 -8.25 -2.67 3.07
N LEU A 165 -8.22 -3.87 2.48
CA LEU A 165 -8.87 -5.06 3.02
C LEU A 165 -8.24 -5.52 4.33
N TRP A 166 -6.91 -5.64 4.38
CA TRP A 166 -6.18 -5.99 5.59
C TRP A 166 -6.48 -5.01 6.74
N ARG A 167 -6.46 -3.70 6.48
CA ARG A 167 -6.82 -2.68 7.50
C ARG A 167 -8.26 -2.82 7.95
N GLN A 168 -9.18 -3.18 7.07
CA GLN A 168 -10.58 -3.36 7.41
C GLN A 168 -10.79 -4.58 8.31
N ALA A 169 -10.15 -5.70 7.97
CA ALA A 169 -10.16 -6.92 8.79
C ALA A 169 -9.55 -6.66 10.17
N LEU A 170 -8.36 -6.05 10.21
CA LEU A 170 -7.71 -5.64 11.47
C LEU A 170 -8.57 -4.70 12.31
N LYS A 171 -9.23 -3.70 11.71
CA LYS A 171 -10.14 -2.81 12.45
C LYS A 171 -11.32 -3.57 13.05
N THR A 172 -11.83 -4.56 12.34
CA THR A 172 -12.98 -5.37 12.77
C THR A 172 -12.57 -6.22 13.97
N HIS A 173 -11.48 -6.98 13.85
CA HIS A 173 -10.96 -7.80 14.95
C HIS A 173 -10.59 -6.94 16.18
N LEU A 174 -9.91 -5.80 15.98
CA LEU A 174 -9.59 -4.87 17.08
C LEU A 174 -10.83 -4.29 17.76
N ALA A 175 -11.98 -4.22 17.08
CA ALA A 175 -13.23 -3.78 17.67
C ALA A 175 -13.85 -4.86 18.57
N GLU A 176 -13.68 -6.14 18.22
CA GLU A 176 -14.16 -7.30 18.97
C GLU A 176 -13.38 -7.48 20.28
N VAL A 177 -12.05 -7.50 20.23
CA VAL A 177 -11.17 -7.64 21.41
C VAL A 177 -10.94 -6.32 22.15
N ARG A 178 -11.74 -5.29 21.83
CA ARG A 178 -11.50 -3.91 22.27
C ARG A 178 -11.42 -3.79 23.79
N TYR A 179 -12.27 -4.48 24.52
CA TYR A 179 -12.34 -4.35 25.98
C TYR A 179 -11.11 -4.96 26.64
N ASP A 180 -10.70 -6.15 26.19
CA ASP A 180 -9.47 -6.81 26.64
C ASP A 180 -8.23 -5.95 26.39
N LEU A 181 -8.18 -5.24 25.24
CA LEU A 181 -7.08 -4.32 24.90
C LEU A 181 -7.04 -3.05 25.77
N LEU A 182 -8.13 -2.67 26.45
CA LEU A 182 -8.16 -1.49 27.31
C LEU A 182 -7.44 -1.74 28.62
N ASP A 183 -7.57 -2.95 29.16
CA ASP A 183 -7.01 -3.35 30.45
C ASP A 183 -5.53 -3.76 30.34
N GLN A 184 -5.04 -4.02 29.13
CA GLN A 184 -3.64 -4.34 28.87
C GLN A 184 -2.70 -3.13 29.01
N PRO A 185 -1.53 -3.29 29.68
CA PRO A 185 -0.41 -2.38 29.59
C PRO A 185 -0.04 -2.05 28.14
N PHE A 186 0.56 -0.87 27.92
CA PHE A 186 0.81 -0.38 26.56
C PHE A 186 1.65 -1.36 25.71
N ASN A 187 2.71 -1.94 26.26
CA ASN A 187 3.59 -2.87 25.52
C ASN A 187 2.87 -4.17 25.14
N GLU A 188 2.12 -4.76 26.09
CA GLU A 188 1.31 -5.96 25.83
C GLU A 188 0.25 -5.70 24.77
N ARG A 189 -0.42 -4.55 24.85
CA ARG A 189 -1.40 -4.13 23.85
C ARG A 189 -0.79 -4.00 22.46
N MET A 190 0.41 -3.41 22.35
CA MET A 190 1.11 -3.31 21.07
C MET A 190 1.52 -4.67 20.53
N ALA A 191 1.92 -5.62 21.40
CA ALA A 191 2.19 -7.00 21.01
C ALA A 191 0.92 -7.71 20.52
N THR A 192 -0.22 -7.52 21.20
CA THR A 192 -1.52 -8.04 20.77
C THR A 192 -1.91 -7.47 19.42
N VAL A 193 -1.82 -6.15 19.23
CA VAL A 193 -2.09 -5.50 17.94
C VAL A 193 -1.17 -6.03 16.84
N ALA A 194 0.11 -6.24 17.13
CA ALA A 194 1.06 -6.81 16.17
C ALA A 194 0.69 -8.24 15.77
N LYS A 195 0.34 -9.08 16.74
CA LYS A 195 -0.13 -10.45 16.49
C LYS A 195 -1.37 -10.48 15.61
N LEU A 196 -2.37 -9.64 15.91
CA LEU A 196 -3.58 -9.55 15.11
C LEU A 196 -3.27 -9.02 13.70
N ALA A 197 -2.40 -8.01 13.59
CA ALA A 197 -1.97 -7.47 12.31
C ALA A 197 -1.32 -8.53 11.41
N GLU A 198 -0.51 -9.43 11.97
CA GLU A 198 0.05 -10.57 11.23
C GLU A 198 -1.01 -11.60 10.87
N GLN A 199 -1.96 -11.90 11.76
CA GLN A 199 -3.03 -12.88 11.49
C GLN A 199 -3.96 -12.43 10.36
N GLU A 200 -4.31 -11.14 10.32
CA GLU A 200 -5.24 -10.61 9.33
C GLU A 200 -4.64 -10.50 7.91
N THR A 201 -3.36 -10.83 7.69
CA THR A 201 -2.82 -10.92 6.32
C THR A 201 -3.50 -12.02 5.51
N VAL A 202 -4.09 -13.03 6.18
CA VAL A 202 -4.82 -14.14 5.56
C VAL A 202 -5.99 -13.68 4.67
N VAL A 203 -6.56 -12.50 4.92
CA VAL A 203 -7.65 -11.97 4.07
C VAL A 203 -7.17 -11.51 2.69
N VAL A 204 -5.87 -11.30 2.52
CA VAL A 204 -5.24 -10.91 1.25
C VAL A 204 -4.93 -12.16 0.43
N SER A 205 -5.98 -12.76 -0.13
CA SER A 205 -5.85 -13.94 -0.99
C SER A 205 -5.28 -13.61 -2.38
N THR A 206 -4.81 -14.62 -3.11
CA THR A 206 -4.43 -14.50 -4.53
C THR A 206 -5.57 -13.93 -5.38
N ASN A 207 -6.83 -14.26 -5.07
CA ASN A 207 -7.99 -13.70 -5.77
C ASN A 207 -8.15 -12.20 -5.57
N VAL A 208 -7.83 -11.70 -4.38
CA VAL A 208 -7.80 -10.27 -4.09
C VAL A 208 -6.75 -9.62 -4.99
N ILE A 209 -5.50 -10.10 -4.96
CA ILE A 209 -4.41 -9.54 -5.78
C ILE A 209 -4.72 -9.61 -7.29
N ALA A 210 -5.30 -10.72 -7.76
CA ALA A 210 -5.73 -10.83 -9.15
C ALA A 210 -6.84 -9.83 -9.50
N ALA A 211 -7.78 -9.55 -8.58
CA ALA A 211 -8.82 -8.54 -8.79
C ALA A 211 -8.24 -7.12 -8.82
N THR A 212 -7.27 -6.81 -7.96
CA THR A 212 -6.62 -5.48 -7.96
C THR A 212 -5.80 -5.27 -9.22
N PHE A 213 -5.09 -6.30 -9.69
CA PHE A 213 -4.39 -6.27 -10.96
C PHE A 213 -5.34 -6.09 -12.16
N ARG A 214 -6.50 -6.77 -12.19
CA ARG A 214 -7.52 -6.53 -13.23
C ARG A 214 -8.03 -5.08 -13.21
N GLY A 215 -8.23 -4.51 -12.02
CA GLY A 215 -8.59 -3.10 -11.85
C GLY A 215 -7.53 -2.16 -12.43
N MET A 216 -6.25 -2.44 -12.16
CA MET A 216 -5.11 -1.72 -12.75
C MET A 216 -5.12 -1.84 -14.28
N GLN A 217 -5.29 -3.04 -14.83
CA GLN A 217 -5.35 -3.25 -16.28
C GLN A 217 -6.49 -2.49 -16.94
N ALA A 218 -7.67 -2.43 -16.30
CA ALA A 218 -8.80 -1.65 -16.80
C ALA A 218 -8.53 -0.14 -16.79
N TYR A 219 -7.62 0.33 -15.93
CA TYR A 219 -7.20 1.73 -15.86
C TYR A 219 -6.12 2.09 -16.89
N MET A 220 -5.26 1.13 -17.27
CA MET A 220 -4.12 1.35 -18.18
C MET A 220 -4.44 2.09 -19.49
N PRO A 221 -5.57 1.84 -20.19
CA PRO A 221 -5.93 2.62 -21.39
C PRO A 221 -5.99 4.14 -21.13
N ARG A 222 -6.46 4.56 -19.96
CA ARG A 222 -6.58 5.98 -19.59
C ARG A 222 -5.24 6.68 -19.47
N CYS A 223 -4.15 5.95 -19.20
CA CYS A 223 -2.82 6.52 -19.22
C CYS A 223 -2.49 7.08 -20.61
N PHE A 224 -2.91 6.39 -21.67
CA PHE A 224 -2.65 6.78 -23.06
C PHE A 224 -3.54 7.92 -23.56
N ASP A 225 -4.79 7.98 -23.09
CA ASP A 225 -5.81 8.91 -23.61
C ASP A 225 -5.61 10.40 -23.24
N MET A 226 -4.57 10.75 -22.47
CA MET A 226 -4.33 12.11 -21.93
C MET A 226 -5.47 12.71 -21.08
N GLY A 227 -6.58 12.01 -20.89
CA GLY A 227 -7.73 12.48 -20.14
C GLY A 227 -7.36 12.83 -18.70
N ASP A 228 -8.08 13.79 -18.13
CA ASP A 228 -7.92 14.11 -16.72
C ASP A 228 -8.31 12.92 -15.84
N ILE A 229 -7.50 12.63 -14.84
CA ILE A 229 -7.70 11.51 -13.94
C ILE A 229 -8.66 12.00 -12.85
N LEU A 230 -9.91 11.55 -12.93
CA LEU A 230 -10.88 11.65 -11.86
C LEU A 230 -10.84 10.32 -11.10
N ILE A 231 -10.34 10.33 -9.86
CA ILE A 231 -10.30 9.16 -8.95
C ILE A 231 -11.47 9.28 -7.99
#